data_AF-A0A6A5HG32-F1
#
_entry.id   AF-A0A6A5HG32-F1
#
_cell.length_a   1.000
_cell.length_b   1.000
_cell.length_c   1.000
_cell.angle_alpha   90.00
_cell.angle_beta   90.00
_cell.angle_gamma   90.00
#
_symmetry.space_group_name_H-M   'P 1'
#
loop_
_entity.id
_entity.type
_entity.pdbx_description
1 polymer ?
#
loop_
_entity_poly.entity_id
_entity_poly.type
_entity_poly.pdbx_seq_one_letter_code
_entity_poly.pdbx_strand_id
1 'polypeptide(L)'
;MEFGEGPPPFDDECCPSVLGKKLWTLIETEKINYAEDYHGWCHKFRSEMETIETFAKTKDEAARKWMEDTDFAIRMLRCVKIDELSAFYMEQLAAQGLYMEKLDKRRKCLADYIDKFTILMAEETRNKKTDEKPKKQTNKQKHGNKNSKKSNRKKCYR
;
A
#
# COMPACT_ATOMS: atom_id res chain seq x y z
N MET A 1 3.31 24.25 -35.30
CA MET A 1 2.14 24.28 -34.41
C MET A 1 2.66 23.76 -33.08
N GLU A 2 2.75 24.59 -32.05
CA GLU A 2 3.07 24.09 -30.70
C GLU A 2 1.80 23.47 -30.16
N PHE A 3 1.80 22.14 -30.14
CA PHE A 3 0.76 21.38 -29.46
C PHE A 3 1.01 21.57 -27.97
N GLY A 4 -0.03 21.95 -27.22
CA GLY A 4 0.08 22.11 -25.77
C GLY A 4 0.70 20.86 -25.15
N GLU A 5 1.45 21.04 -24.07
CA GLU A 5 2.10 19.92 -23.38
C GLU A 5 1.05 18.86 -23.08
N GLY A 6 1.24 17.67 -23.68
CA GLY A 6 0.47 16.49 -23.32
C GLY A 6 0.57 16.32 -21.80
N PRO A 7 -0.52 15.89 -21.12
CA PRO A 7 -0.47 15.79 -19.68
C PRO A 7 0.69 14.87 -19.26
N PRO A 8 1.32 15.16 -18.12
CA PRO A 8 2.52 14.47 -17.69
C PRO A 8 2.24 12.95 -17.66
N PRO A 9 3.21 12.13 -18.08
CA PRO A 9 3.06 10.69 -17.98
C PRO A 9 2.72 10.35 -16.55
N PHE A 10 1.69 9.52 -16.35
CA PHE A 10 1.52 8.91 -15.06
C PHE A 10 2.77 8.05 -14.83
N ASP A 11 3.63 8.49 -13.93
CA ASP A 11 4.91 7.87 -13.63
C ASP A 11 5.04 7.67 -12.11
N ASP A 12 6.23 7.29 -11.64
CA ASP A 12 6.46 7.11 -10.20
C ASP A 12 6.43 8.46 -9.44
N GLU A 13 6.41 9.63 -10.12
CA GLU A 13 6.15 10.94 -9.50
C GLU A 13 4.66 11.17 -9.24
N CYS A 14 3.80 10.65 -10.10
CA CYS A 14 2.35 10.73 -9.94
C CYS A 14 1.81 9.84 -8.81
N CYS A 15 2.42 8.67 -8.59
CA CYS A 15 2.10 7.76 -7.49
C CYS A 15 3.39 7.40 -6.72
N PRO A 16 3.86 8.29 -5.82
CA PRO A 16 5.12 8.08 -5.12
C PRO A 16 5.05 6.85 -4.23
N SER A 17 5.87 5.85 -4.58
CA SER A 17 5.99 4.60 -3.85
C SER A 17 6.84 4.78 -2.59
N VAL A 18 6.30 4.42 -1.43
CA VAL A 18 6.98 4.35 -0.13
C VAL A 18 8.04 3.24 -0.11
N LEU A 19 7.87 2.18 -0.88
CA LEU A 19 8.75 1.00 -0.88
C LEU A 19 10.10 1.23 -1.59
N GLY A 20 10.21 2.26 -2.43
CA GLY A 20 11.40 2.55 -3.24
C GLY A 20 11.73 1.48 -4.30
N LYS A 21 12.57 1.84 -5.27
CA LYS A 21 12.87 0.99 -6.44
C LYS A 21 13.49 -0.37 -6.07
N LYS A 22 14.43 -0.39 -5.11
CA LYS A 22 15.14 -1.62 -4.71
C LYS A 22 14.20 -2.66 -4.13
N LEU A 23 13.23 -2.25 -3.30
CA LEU A 23 12.30 -3.20 -2.71
C LEU A 23 11.30 -3.71 -3.75
N TRP A 24 10.80 -2.84 -4.63
CA TRP A 24 9.99 -3.28 -5.76
C TRP A 24 10.72 -4.31 -6.62
N THR A 25 12.01 -4.15 -6.88
CA THR A 25 12.80 -5.19 -7.57
C THR A 25 12.84 -6.50 -6.79
N LEU A 26 12.97 -6.48 -5.46
CA LEU A 26 12.94 -7.69 -4.65
C LEU A 26 11.56 -8.36 -4.64
N ILE A 27 10.49 -7.58 -4.58
CA ILE A 27 9.09 -8.03 -4.69
C ILE A 27 8.85 -8.68 -6.05
N GLU A 28 9.17 -7.96 -7.13
CA GLU A 28 8.94 -8.38 -8.52
C GLU A 28 9.80 -9.60 -8.90
N THR A 29 10.94 -9.80 -8.24
CA THR A 29 11.82 -10.98 -8.45
C THR A 29 11.60 -12.09 -7.42
N GLU A 30 10.64 -11.95 -6.51
CA GLU A 30 10.32 -12.91 -5.44
C GLU A 30 11.51 -13.23 -4.49
N LYS A 31 12.46 -12.32 -4.35
CA LYS A 31 13.70 -12.51 -3.56
C LYS A 31 13.62 -12.00 -2.12
N ILE A 32 12.43 -11.65 -1.63
CA ILE A 32 12.26 -11.17 -0.24
C ILE A 32 12.57 -12.30 0.74
N ASN A 33 13.44 -12.02 1.73
CA ASN A 33 13.64 -12.92 2.86
C ASN A 33 12.55 -12.72 3.90
N TYR A 34 11.52 -13.58 3.86
CA TYR A 34 10.31 -13.45 4.67
C TYR A 34 10.54 -13.55 6.19
N ALA A 35 11.56 -14.25 6.65
CA ALA A 35 11.75 -14.58 8.07
C ALA A 35 12.36 -13.43 8.89
N GLU A 36 13.23 -12.61 8.29
CA GLU A 36 13.94 -11.53 9.01
C GLU A 36 13.15 -10.21 8.99
N ASP A 37 12.30 -10.00 7.99
CA ASP A 37 11.62 -8.74 7.70
C ASP A 37 10.15 -8.69 8.20
N TYR A 38 9.79 -9.65 9.05
CA TYR A 38 8.41 -9.99 9.36
C TYR A 38 7.58 -8.87 10.03
N HIS A 39 8.15 -8.21 11.04
CA HIS A 39 7.43 -7.22 11.85
C HIS A 39 7.58 -5.77 11.35
N GLY A 40 8.62 -5.46 10.57
CA GLY A 40 8.91 -4.08 10.12
C GLY A 40 8.24 -3.70 8.81
N TRP A 41 7.98 -4.66 7.93
CA TRP A 41 7.58 -4.39 6.54
C TRP A 41 6.09 -4.52 6.30
N CYS A 42 5.37 -5.29 7.11
CA CYS A 42 3.93 -5.49 6.96
C CYS A 42 3.17 -4.14 7.02
N HIS A 43 3.57 -3.23 7.91
CA HIS A 43 3.00 -1.89 7.98
C HIS A 43 3.32 -1.06 6.73
N LYS A 44 4.54 -1.17 6.19
CA LYS A 44 4.95 -0.47 4.97
C LYS A 44 4.19 -0.98 3.74
N PHE A 45 3.99 -2.29 3.61
CA PHE A 45 3.20 -2.86 2.51
C PHE A 45 1.74 -2.42 2.56
N ARG A 46 1.13 -2.36 3.76
CA ARG A 46 -0.22 -1.83 3.93
C ARG A 46 -0.30 -0.34 3.57
N SER A 47 0.67 0.46 4.03
CA SER A 47 0.76 1.87 3.67
C SER A 47 0.90 2.08 2.16
N GLU A 48 1.74 1.27 1.50
CA GLU A 48 1.91 1.31 0.04
C GLU A 48 0.60 0.97 -0.68
N MET A 49 -0.08 -0.08 -0.24
CA MET A 49 -1.36 -0.51 -0.81
C MET A 49 -2.41 0.60 -0.66
N GLU A 50 -2.47 1.25 0.50
CA GLU A 50 -3.37 2.39 0.74
C GLU A 50 -3.06 3.58 -0.18
N THR A 51 -1.78 3.89 -0.42
CA THR A 51 -1.36 4.92 -1.38
C THR A 51 -1.85 4.58 -2.79
N ILE A 52 -1.63 3.35 -3.26
CA ILE A 52 -2.06 2.90 -4.59
C ILE A 52 -3.59 2.92 -4.72
N GLU A 53 -4.32 2.49 -3.69
CA GLU A 53 -5.79 2.50 -3.71
C GLU A 53 -6.38 3.91 -3.68
N THR A 54 -5.75 4.82 -2.93
CA THR A 54 -6.15 6.23 -2.91
C THR A 54 -5.88 6.87 -4.26
N PHE A 55 -4.74 6.58 -4.87
CA PHE A 55 -4.43 7.02 -6.22
C PHE A 55 -5.46 6.50 -7.23
N ALA A 56 -5.76 5.20 -7.21
CA ALA A 56 -6.77 4.60 -8.09
C ALA A 56 -8.13 5.29 -7.93
N LYS A 57 -8.62 5.49 -6.70
CA LYS A 57 -9.90 6.16 -6.46
C LYS A 57 -9.93 7.61 -6.95
N THR A 58 -8.81 8.32 -6.88
CA THR A 58 -8.75 9.77 -7.19
C THR A 58 -8.41 10.05 -8.65
N LYS A 59 -7.78 9.10 -9.36
CA LYS A 59 -7.25 9.31 -10.72
C LYS A 59 -7.83 8.38 -11.77
N ASP A 60 -8.45 7.25 -11.42
CA ASP A 60 -8.95 6.27 -12.40
C ASP A 60 -9.97 6.89 -13.38
N GLU A 61 -10.93 7.67 -12.88
CA GLU A 61 -11.93 8.31 -13.75
C GLU A 61 -11.31 9.34 -14.70
N ALA A 62 -10.38 10.17 -14.19
CA ALA A 62 -9.69 11.15 -15.02
C ALA A 62 -8.76 10.49 -16.05
N ALA A 63 -8.07 9.41 -15.66
CA ALA A 63 -7.22 8.63 -16.55
C ALA A 63 -8.03 7.94 -17.66
N ARG A 64 -9.16 7.31 -17.30
CA ARG A 64 -10.06 6.68 -18.28
C ARG A 64 -10.58 7.70 -19.29
N LYS A 65 -11.07 8.85 -18.81
CA LYS A 65 -11.54 9.93 -19.68
C LYS A 65 -10.43 10.43 -20.61
N TRP A 66 -9.23 10.60 -20.11
CA TRP A 66 -8.09 10.99 -20.95
C TRP A 66 -7.81 9.96 -22.05
N MET A 67 -7.85 8.66 -21.73
CA MET A 67 -7.62 7.60 -22.71
C MET A 67 -8.70 7.61 -23.81
N GLU A 68 -9.96 7.84 -23.43
CA GLU A 68 -11.08 7.99 -24.36
C GLU A 68 -10.93 9.23 -25.27
N ASP A 69 -10.60 10.38 -24.68
CA ASP A 69 -10.37 11.63 -25.43
C ASP A 69 -9.19 11.48 -26.42
N THR A 70 -8.13 10.77 -26.00
CA THR A 70 -6.95 10.51 -26.84
C THR A 70 -7.28 9.56 -27.99
N ASP A 71 -8.02 8.47 -27.74
CA ASP A 71 -8.50 7.58 -28.79
C ASP A 71 -9.39 8.31 -29.80
N PHE A 72 -10.28 9.19 -29.33
CA PHE A 72 -11.08 10.05 -30.21
C PHE A 72 -10.20 10.97 -31.07
N ALA A 73 -9.20 11.63 -30.47
CA ALA A 73 -8.28 12.50 -31.19
C ALA A 73 -7.50 11.75 -32.28
N ILE A 74 -6.99 10.54 -31.97
CA ILE A 74 -6.31 9.67 -32.94
C ILE A 74 -7.21 9.37 -34.14
N ARG A 75 -8.49 9.03 -33.91
CA ARG A 75 -9.45 8.76 -34.99
C ARG A 75 -9.68 9.98 -35.87
N MET A 76 -9.86 11.15 -35.26
CA MET A 76 -10.05 12.40 -36.00
C MET A 76 -8.83 12.74 -36.86
N LEU A 77 -7.62 12.62 -36.31
CA LEU A 77 -6.36 12.92 -37.01
C LEU A 77 -6.14 12.02 -38.22
N ARG A 78 -6.48 10.72 -38.10
CA ARG A 78 -6.46 9.79 -39.23
C ARG A 78 -7.46 10.18 -40.32
N CYS A 79 -8.65 10.64 -39.96
CA CYS A 79 -9.65 11.10 -40.93
C CYS A 79 -9.18 12.32 -41.74
N VAL A 80 -8.41 13.22 -41.12
CA VAL A 80 -7.83 14.40 -41.80
C VAL A 80 -6.42 14.17 -42.35
N LYS A 81 -5.94 12.92 -42.35
CA LYS A 81 -4.63 12.50 -42.89
C LYS A 81 -3.42 13.21 -42.27
N ILE A 82 -3.45 13.42 -40.95
CA ILE A 82 -2.31 13.95 -40.18
C ILE A 82 -1.64 12.79 -39.43
N ASP A 83 -0.90 11.96 -40.17
CA ASP A 83 -0.41 10.67 -39.69
C ASP A 83 0.68 10.80 -38.61
N GLU A 84 1.58 11.77 -38.73
CA GLU A 84 2.65 12.01 -37.74
C GLU A 84 2.08 12.34 -36.36
N LEU A 85 1.06 13.20 -36.32
CA LEU A 85 0.40 13.57 -35.06
C LEU A 85 -0.44 12.42 -34.49
N SER A 86 -1.09 11.63 -35.37
CA SER A 86 -1.76 10.41 -34.94
C SER A 86 -0.79 9.42 -34.31
N ALA A 87 0.43 9.28 -34.84
CA ALA A 87 1.46 8.40 -34.29
C ALA A 87 1.92 8.87 -32.92
N PHE A 88 2.16 10.17 -32.76
CA PHE A 88 2.51 10.77 -31.48
C PHE A 88 1.48 10.48 -30.37
N TYR A 89 0.18 10.69 -30.63
CA TYR A 89 -0.86 10.38 -29.65
C TYR A 89 -1.02 8.88 -29.37
N MET A 90 -0.74 8.01 -30.34
CA MET A 90 -0.72 6.56 -30.11
C MET A 90 0.38 6.16 -29.13
N GLU A 91 1.58 6.73 -29.24
CA GLU A 91 2.68 6.46 -28.31
C GLU A 91 2.32 6.90 -26.88
N GLN A 92 1.68 8.06 -26.73
CA GLN A 92 1.19 8.53 -25.43
C GLN A 92 0.15 7.58 -24.85
N LEU A 93 -0.83 7.15 -25.65
CA LEU A 93 -1.88 6.23 -25.22
C LEU A 93 -1.29 4.88 -24.76
N ALA A 94 -0.30 4.36 -25.50
CA ALA A 94 0.40 3.13 -25.15
C ALA A 94 1.19 3.25 -23.83
N ALA A 95 1.92 4.36 -23.66
CA ALA A 95 2.67 4.63 -22.44
C ALA A 95 1.77 4.68 -21.20
N GLN A 96 0.58 5.30 -21.32
CA GLN A 96 -0.40 5.33 -20.23
C GLN A 96 -0.96 3.94 -19.91
N GLY A 97 -1.26 3.13 -20.93
CA GLY A 97 -1.73 1.75 -20.72
C GLY A 97 -0.74 0.91 -19.92
N LEU A 98 0.54 0.96 -20.27
CA LEU A 98 1.60 0.25 -19.54
C LEU A 98 1.72 0.67 -18.08
N TYR A 99 1.51 1.96 -17.78
CA TYR A 99 1.55 2.44 -16.41
C TYR A 99 0.39 1.91 -15.57
N MET A 100 -0.83 1.91 -16.12
CA MET A 100 -2.00 1.38 -15.42
C MET A 100 -1.83 -0.12 -15.12
N GLU A 101 -1.30 -0.89 -16.07
CA GLU A 101 -0.98 -2.31 -15.86
C GLU A 101 0.06 -2.50 -14.73
N LYS A 102 1.08 -1.64 -14.67
CA LYS A 102 2.08 -1.65 -13.60
C LYS A 102 1.42 -1.42 -12.23
N LEU A 103 0.51 -0.46 -12.10
CA LEU A 103 -0.20 -0.21 -10.84
C LEU A 103 -1.05 -1.39 -10.40
N ASP A 104 -1.79 -2.01 -11.32
CA ASP A 104 -2.60 -3.19 -11.03
C ASP A 104 -1.73 -4.38 -10.59
N LYS A 105 -0.60 -4.59 -11.26
CA LYS A 105 0.37 -5.62 -10.87
C LYS A 105 0.91 -5.37 -9.46
N ARG A 106 1.32 -4.13 -9.16
CA ARG A 106 1.80 -3.72 -7.83
C ARG A 106 0.75 -3.98 -6.75
N ARG A 107 -0.51 -3.60 -7.01
CA ARG A 107 -1.64 -3.83 -6.11
C ARG A 107 -1.82 -5.31 -5.80
N LYS A 108 -1.81 -6.16 -6.83
CA LYS A 108 -1.97 -7.61 -6.67
C LYS A 108 -0.83 -8.23 -5.87
N CYS A 109 0.43 -7.89 -6.20
CA CYS A 109 1.57 -8.36 -5.45
C CYS A 109 1.46 -8.00 -3.97
N LEU A 110 1.16 -6.74 -3.63
CA LEU A 110 1.04 -6.30 -2.24
C LEU A 110 -0.07 -7.04 -1.48
N ALA A 111 -1.23 -7.27 -2.11
CA ALA A 111 -2.30 -8.05 -1.51
C ALA A 111 -1.82 -9.48 -1.16
N ASP A 112 -1.18 -10.16 -2.11
CA ASP A 112 -0.64 -11.52 -1.90
C ASP A 112 0.41 -11.54 -0.77
N TYR A 113 1.27 -10.53 -0.69
CA TYR A 113 2.24 -10.39 0.40
C TYR A 113 1.54 -10.20 1.75
N ILE A 114 0.61 -9.24 1.85
CA ILE A 114 -0.12 -8.95 3.10
C ILE A 114 -0.89 -10.17 3.60
N ASP A 115 -1.50 -10.94 2.70
CA ASP A 115 -2.23 -12.17 3.06
C ASP A 115 -1.29 -13.25 3.59
N LYS A 116 -0.18 -13.53 2.89
CA LYS A 116 0.86 -14.48 3.34
C LYS A 116 1.41 -14.10 4.72
N PHE A 117 1.71 -12.82 4.94
CA PHE A 117 2.16 -12.32 6.24
C PHE A 117 1.07 -12.43 7.32
N THR A 118 -0.19 -12.20 6.99
CA THR A 118 -1.27 -12.29 7.98
C THR A 118 -1.47 -13.74 8.46
N ILE A 119 -1.35 -14.71 7.56
CA ILE A 119 -1.44 -16.15 7.87
C ILE A 119 -0.29 -16.60 8.79
N LEU A 120 0.95 -16.31 8.39
CA LEU A 120 2.13 -16.69 9.15
C LEU A 120 2.12 -16.07 10.58
N MET A 121 1.54 -14.87 10.74
CA MET A 121 1.48 -14.15 12.03
C MET A 121 0.51 -14.88 12.95
N ALA A 122 -0.63 -15.30 12.40
CA ALA A 122 -1.61 -16.07 13.13
C ALA A 122 -1.06 -17.44 13.56
N GLU A 123 -0.26 -18.10 12.73
CA GLU A 123 0.40 -19.37 13.05
C GLU A 123 1.45 -19.21 14.17
N GLU A 124 2.33 -18.21 14.09
CA GLU A 124 3.33 -17.96 15.13
C GLU A 124 2.68 -17.61 16.47
N THR A 125 1.59 -16.83 16.44
CA THR A 125 0.82 -16.48 17.65
C THR A 125 0.12 -17.70 18.26
N ARG A 126 -0.32 -18.66 17.44
CA ARG A 126 -0.91 -19.93 17.91
C ARG A 126 0.15 -20.86 18.50
N ASN A 127 1.34 -20.95 17.89
CA ASN A 127 2.45 -21.75 18.40
C ASN A 127 2.95 -21.20 19.76
N LYS A 128 3.12 -19.88 19.91
CA LYS A 128 3.45 -19.26 21.20
C LYS A 128 2.40 -19.51 22.29
N LYS A 129 1.11 -19.52 21.93
CA LYS A 129 0.01 -19.81 22.88
C LYS A 129 -0.14 -21.29 23.25
N THR A 130 0.42 -22.20 22.46
CA THR A 130 0.41 -23.64 22.77
C THR A 130 1.60 -24.06 23.62
N ASP A 131 2.73 -23.33 23.54
CA ASP A 131 3.84 -23.47 24.49
C ASP A 131 3.53 -22.86 25.87
N GLU A 132 2.65 -21.86 25.96
CA GLU A 132 2.19 -21.28 27.23
C GLU A 132 0.86 -21.89 27.73
N LYS A 133 0.90 -23.04 28.43
CA LYS A 133 -0.12 -23.43 29.44
C LYS A 133 0.28 -24.66 30.28
N PRO A 134 -0.10 -24.77 31.57
CA PRO A 134 -0.09 -23.80 32.67
C PRO A 134 0.74 -24.30 33.88
N LYS A 135 1.48 -23.42 34.57
CA LYS A 135 1.98 -23.72 35.92
C LYS A 135 0.79 -23.80 36.89
N LYS A 136 0.37 -25.01 37.24
CA LYS A 136 -0.46 -25.28 38.43
C LYS A 136 0.29 -24.77 39.66
N GLN A 137 -0.25 -23.81 40.39
CA GLN A 137 0.00 -23.70 41.83
C GLN A 137 -1.29 -23.31 42.57
N THR A 138 -1.58 -24.16 43.54
CA THR A 138 -2.77 -24.28 44.37
C THR A 138 -2.94 -23.15 45.38
N ASN A 139 -4.21 -22.80 45.61
CA ASN A 139 -4.74 -21.97 46.69
C ASN A 139 -4.10 -22.21 48.07
N LYS A 140 -3.84 -21.12 48.80
CA LYS A 140 -4.09 -21.04 50.26
C LYS A 140 -4.50 -19.62 50.63
N GLN A 141 -5.79 -19.45 50.91
CA GLN A 141 -6.31 -18.32 51.68
C GLN A 141 -5.69 -18.30 53.09
N LYS A 142 -5.34 -17.12 53.59
CA LYS A 142 -5.46 -16.80 55.02
C LYS A 142 -5.81 -15.31 55.19
N HIS A 143 -6.93 -15.11 55.89
CA HIS A 143 -7.44 -13.85 56.41
C HIS A 143 -6.41 -13.08 57.25
N GLY A 144 -6.46 -11.75 57.20
CA GLY A 144 -5.76 -10.85 58.10
C GLY A 144 -6.31 -9.43 58.02
N ASN A 145 -7.35 -9.17 58.81
CA ASN A 145 -8.02 -7.89 59.00
C ASN A 145 -7.12 -6.88 59.74
N LYS A 146 -7.09 -5.60 59.34
CA LYS A 146 -7.12 -4.41 60.25
C LYS A 146 -6.88 -3.07 59.54
N ASN A 147 -7.90 -2.22 59.62
CA ASN A 147 -7.91 -0.75 59.74
C ASN A 147 -6.55 -0.05 59.90
N SER A 148 -6.36 1.10 59.22
CA SER A 148 -6.61 2.41 59.86
C SER A 148 -6.23 3.62 59.00
N LYS A 149 -7.08 4.66 59.11
CA LYS A 149 -6.79 6.10 59.16
C LYS A 149 -6.06 6.77 57.97
N LYS A 150 -6.72 7.67 57.23
CA LYS A 150 -7.10 9.08 57.54
C LYS A 150 -6.08 10.07 56.93
N SER A 151 -6.59 10.90 56.02
CA SER A 151 -6.27 12.33 55.86
C SER A 151 -4.81 12.74 55.61
N ASN A 152 -4.53 13.33 54.43
CA ASN A 152 -4.56 14.79 54.35
C ASN A 152 -4.46 15.33 52.93
N ARG A 153 -5.22 16.41 52.74
CA ARG A 153 -5.35 17.31 51.60
C ARG A 153 -4.31 18.43 51.75
N LYS A 154 -3.64 18.85 50.66
CA LYS A 154 -3.18 20.23 50.36
C LYS A 154 -2.44 20.21 49.01
N LYS A 155 -3.04 20.77 47.96
CA LYS A 155 -3.01 22.17 47.49
C LYS A 155 -1.74 22.51 46.70
N CYS A 156 -1.98 22.86 45.44
CA CYS A 156 -1.11 23.58 44.51
C CYS A 156 -0.50 24.85 45.11
N TYR A 157 0.70 25.19 44.66
CA TYR A 157 1.14 26.55 44.30
C TYR A 157 2.06 26.37 43.08
N ARG A 158 1.63 26.83 41.91
CA ARG A 158 1.93 28.12 41.27
C ARG A 158 3.16 28.01 40.38
#